data_AF-A0A2C5ZHC7-F1
#
_entry.id   AF-A0A2C5ZHC7-F1
#
_cell.length_a   1.000
_cell.length_b   1.000
_cell.length_c   1.000
_cell.angle_alpha   90.00
_cell.angle_beta   90.00
_cell.angle_gamma   90.00
#
_symmetry.space_group_name_H-M   'P 1'
#
loop_
_entity.id
_entity.type
_entity.pdbx_description
1 polymer ?
#
loop_
_entity_poly.entity_id
_entity_poly.type
_entity_poly.pdbx_seq_one_letter_code
_entity_poly.pdbx_strand_id
1 'polypeptide(L)'
;MERPPYEDIVISPTFRFIVGPDRREFHLHSALVSRQSAVLDNLVNGDFREAKNKEAVLEDVDEHTFVRFCEFAYTGDYSEPKPEMVESAILVTHARLYVFADCYQVDKLADVSVHRLRKTLDVLKGVTTDTEGLTELVRLCFEETAPGTLKNMVTMYASFEMSRLWAHPAFRKLVEESNELSVALIDAIVPIFLG
;
A
#
# COMPACT_ATOMS: atom_id res chain seq x y z
N MET A 1 12.75 9.91 11.67
CA MET A 1 12.17 10.97 12.51
C MET A 1 11.84 10.45 13.90
N GLU A 2 12.13 11.29 14.88
CA GLU A 2 11.82 11.14 16.31
C GLU A 2 10.39 11.65 16.58
N ARG A 3 9.64 10.97 17.45
CA ARG A 3 8.24 11.30 17.75
C ARG A 3 8.14 12.71 18.35
N PRO A 4 7.18 13.56 17.94
CA PRO A 4 6.98 14.85 18.62
C PRO A 4 6.65 14.61 20.09
N PRO A 5 7.02 15.55 20.98
CA PRO A 5 6.47 15.61 22.33
C PRO A 5 4.94 15.49 22.29
N TYR A 6 4.37 14.76 23.24
CA TYR A 6 2.91 14.60 23.31
C TYR A 6 2.19 15.93 23.45
N GLU A 7 2.81 16.89 24.15
CA GLU A 7 2.30 18.26 24.30
C GLU A 7 2.07 18.94 22.94
N ASP A 8 3.02 18.85 22.02
CA ASP A 8 2.89 19.40 20.66
C ASP A 8 1.75 18.74 19.88
N ILE A 9 1.56 17.42 20.04
CA ILE A 9 0.46 16.70 19.40
C ILE A 9 -0.87 17.25 19.92
N VAL A 10 -1.10 17.22 21.24
CA VAL A 10 -2.43 17.48 21.83
C VAL A 10 -2.86 18.94 21.74
N ILE A 11 -1.90 19.88 21.71
CA ILE A 11 -2.18 21.31 21.56
C ILE A 11 -2.40 21.69 20.09
N SER A 12 -1.85 20.92 19.14
CA SER A 12 -2.01 21.23 17.72
C SER A 12 -3.47 21.09 17.26
N PRO A 13 -3.92 21.92 16.30
CA PRO A 13 -5.23 21.80 15.70
C PRO A 13 -5.48 20.40 15.13
N THR A 14 -6.73 19.98 15.09
CA THR A 14 -7.12 18.77 14.37
C THR A 14 -7.34 19.07 12.89
N PHE A 15 -7.04 18.10 12.05
CA PHE A 15 -7.30 18.08 10.62
C PHE A 15 -8.24 16.92 10.30
N ARG A 16 -9.25 17.17 9.45
CA ARG A 16 -10.27 16.20 9.06
C ARG A 16 -9.88 15.45 7.79
N PHE A 17 -9.91 14.13 7.81
CA PHE A 17 -9.74 13.30 6.63
C PHE A 17 -11.06 12.60 6.33
N ILE A 18 -11.50 12.67 5.08
CA ILE A 18 -12.70 11.98 4.58
C ILE A 18 -12.21 10.89 3.65
N VAL A 19 -12.34 9.63 4.06
CA VAL A 19 -11.64 8.50 3.43
C VAL A 19 -12.62 7.52 2.82
N GLY A 20 -12.29 7.05 1.62
CA GLY A 20 -13.00 6.00 0.92
C GLY A 20 -14.37 6.41 0.36
N PRO A 21 -15.05 5.48 -0.35
CA PRO A 21 -16.33 5.73 -0.99
C PRO A 21 -17.46 6.01 0.01
N ASP A 22 -17.36 5.44 1.22
CA ASP A 22 -18.32 5.66 2.31
C ASP A 22 -18.10 6.99 3.04
N ARG A 23 -17.10 7.79 2.62
CA ARG A 23 -16.78 9.11 3.15
C ARG A 23 -16.60 9.12 4.66
N ARG A 24 -15.97 8.10 5.23
CA ARG A 24 -15.76 8.01 6.67
C ARG A 24 -14.82 9.10 7.15
N GLU A 25 -15.22 9.76 8.23
CA GLU A 25 -14.47 10.88 8.80
C GLU A 25 -13.47 10.43 9.87
N PHE A 26 -12.23 10.92 9.76
CA PHE A 26 -11.15 10.74 10.71
C PHE A 26 -10.61 12.10 11.14
N HIS A 27 -10.30 12.26 12.43
CA HIS A 27 -9.74 13.49 12.98
C HIS A 27 -8.38 13.19 13.58
N LEU A 28 -7.33 13.81 13.03
CA LEU A 28 -5.96 13.67 13.52
C LEU A 28 -5.38 15.03 13.89
N HIS A 29 -4.45 15.04 14.84
CA HIS A 29 -3.69 16.24 15.16
C HIS A 29 -2.74 16.61 14.01
N SER A 30 -2.74 17.87 13.57
CA SER A 30 -1.89 18.35 12.46
C SER A 30 -0.41 18.10 12.72
N ALA A 31 0.06 18.27 13.96
CA ALA A 31 1.47 18.02 14.31
C ALA A 31 1.86 16.54 14.21
N LEU A 32 0.90 15.62 14.37
CA LEU A 32 1.13 14.19 14.21
C LEU A 32 1.32 13.83 12.73
N VAL A 33 0.48 14.41 11.87
CA VAL A 33 0.45 14.15 10.42
C VAL A 33 1.61 14.83 9.71
N SER A 34 1.87 16.10 10.00
CA SER A 34 2.91 16.88 9.32
C SER A 34 4.31 16.31 9.48
N ARG A 35 4.58 15.67 10.62
CA ARG A 35 5.88 15.06 10.89
C ARG A 35 6.12 13.74 10.16
N GLN A 36 5.13 13.21 9.43
CA GLN A 36 5.33 11.97 8.69
C GLN A 36 6.08 12.21 7.38
N SER A 37 5.86 13.35 6.72
CA SER A 37 6.56 13.74 5.49
C SER A 37 6.35 15.22 5.17
N ALA A 38 7.21 15.78 4.32
CA ALA A 38 7.02 17.15 3.82
C ALA A 38 5.74 17.30 2.97
N VAL A 39 5.30 16.24 2.29
CA VAL A 39 4.04 16.23 1.53
C VAL A 39 2.85 16.38 2.48
N LEU A 40 2.84 15.63 3.57
CA LEU A 40 1.78 15.68 4.58
C LEU A 40 1.81 16.97 5.40
N ASP A 41 3.00 17.54 5.65
CA ASP A 41 3.11 18.87 6.25
C ASP A 41 2.45 19.93 5.36
N ASN A 42 2.78 19.96 4.07
CA ASN A 42 2.16 20.86 3.12
C ASN A 42 0.64 20.64 3.00
N LEU A 43 0.17 19.40 3.09
CA LEU A 43 -1.26 19.08 3.06
C LEU A 43 -2.03 19.71 4.23
N VAL A 44 -1.48 19.64 5.45
CA VAL A 44 -2.20 20.05 6.68
C VAL A 44 -1.90 21.48 7.13
N ASN A 45 -0.71 21.99 6.81
CA ASN A 45 -0.19 23.30 7.24
C ASN A 45 0.12 24.26 6.10
N GLY A 46 0.10 23.82 4.84
CA GLY A 46 0.44 24.65 3.69
C GLY A 46 -0.66 25.65 3.30
N ASP A 47 -0.56 26.17 2.07
CA ASP A 47 -1.46 27.22 1.57
C ASP A 47 -2.60 26.72 0.68
N PHE A 48 -2.70 25.40 0.49
CA PHE A 48 -3.74 24.78 -0.32
C PHE A 48 -5.13 24.88 0.33
N ARG A 49 -6.16 24.61 -0.46
CA ARG A 49 -7.56 24.71 -0.01
C ARG A 49 -7.82 23.76 1.16
N GLU A 50 -7.20 22.60 1.13
CA GLU A 50 -7.27 21.55 2.14
C GLU A 50 -6.77 22.07 3.50
N ALA A 51 -5.58 22.65 3.52
CA ALA A 51 -4.97 23.25 4.71
C ALA A 51 -5.79 24.41 5.30
N LYS A 52 -6.42 25.22 4.43
CA LYS A 52 -7.30 26.34 4.81
C LYS A 52 -8.64 25.85 5.39
N ASN A 53 -9.21 24.83 4.77
CA ASN A 53 -10.47 24.21 5.21
C ASN A 53 -10.27 23.26 6.39
N LYS A 54 -9.02 22.90 6.72
CA LYS A 54 -8.64 21.87 7.69
C LYS A 54 -9.25 20.51 7.35
N GLU A 55 -9.29 20.19 6.06
CA GLU A 55 -9.88 18.97 5.54
C GLU A 55 -9.24 18.48 4.24
N ALA A 56 -9.11 17.16 4.09
CA ALA A 56 -8.77 16.51 2.82
C ALA A 56 -9.70 15.33 2.54
N VAL A 57 -10.06 15.15 1.27
CA VAL A 57 -10.84 14.00 0.79
C VAL A 57 -9.90 13.04 0.08
N LEU A 58 -9.90 11.78 0.52
CA LEU A 58 -9.07 10.68 0.02
C LEU A 58 -10.00 9.56 -0.50
N GLU A 59 -10.62 9.77 -1.66
CA GLU A 59 -11.64 8.84 -2.21
C GLU A 59 -11.04 7.49 -2.61
N ASP A 60 -9.80 7.49 -3.11
CA ASP A 60 -9.09 6.28 -3.59
C ASP A 60 -8.37 5.51 -2.47
N VAL A 61 -8.39 6.01 -1.23
CA VAL A 61 -7.74 5.37 -0.08
C VAL A 61 -8.78 4.56 0.68
N ASP A 62 -8.53 3.27 0.87
CA ASP A 62 -9.40 2.43 1.70
C ASP A 62 -9.23 2.74 3.20
N GLU A 63 -10.32 2.57 3.95
CA GLU A 63 -10.34 2.89 5.37
C GLU A 63 -9.32 2.09 6.19
N HIS A 64 -9.05 0.84 5.82
CA HIS A 64 -8.10 0.00 6.55
C HIS A 64 -6.66 0.47 6.35
N THR A 65 -6.30 0.87 5.14
CA THR A 65 -5.00 1.52 4.85
C THR A 65 -4.87 2.80 5.64
N PHE A 66 -5.91 3.64 5.69
CA PHE A 66 -5.84 4.88 6.46
C PHE A 66 -5.75 4.64 7.97
N VAL A 67 -6.48 3.67 8.52
CA VAL A 67 -6.36 3.26 9.93
C VAL A 67 -4.94 2.80 10.25
N ARG A 68 -4.30 2.04 9.37
CA ARG A 68 -2.92 1.58 9.55
C ARG A 68 -1.90 2.70 9.48
N PHE A 69 -2.11 3.66 8.59
CA PHE A 69 -1.35 4.91 8.61
C PHE A 69 -1.51 5.64 9.95
N CYS A 70 -2.73 5.72 10.50
CA CYS A 70 -2.97 6.32 11.82
C CYS A 70 -2.18 5.57 12.91
N GLU A 71 -2.29 4.24 12.97
CA GLU A 71 -1.53 3.40 13.91
C GLU A 71 -0.03 3.67 13.82
N PHE A 72 0.50 3.72 12.60
CA PHE A 72 1.89 4.03 12.33
C PHE A 72 2.28 5.43 12.81
N ALA A 73 1.46 6.45 12.51
CA ALA A 73 1.73 7.81 12.93
C ALA A 73 1.81 7.91 14.47
N TYR A 74 0.95 7.18 15.19
CA TYR A 74 0.92 7.16 16.65
C TYR A 74 2.01 6.29 17.30
N THR A 75 2.40 5.17 16.70
CA THR A 75 3.21 4.15 17.39
C THR A 75 4.57 3.89 16.73
N GLY A 76 4.75 4.36 15.49
CA GLY A 76 5.91 4.04 14.66
C GLY A 76 5.83 2.68 13.98
N ASP A 77 4.72 1.95 14.15
CA ASP A 77 4.46 0.67 13.49
C ASP A 77 2.93 0.48 13.26
N TYR A 78 2.52 -0.54 12.52
CA TYR A 78 1.11 -0.89 12.39
C TYR A 78 0.88 -2.36 12.71
N SER A 79 -0.33 -2.72 13.11
CA SER A 79 -0.65 -4.10 13.48
C SER A 79 -0.59 -5.01 12.25
N GLU A 80 -0.19 -6.28 12.36
CA GLU A 80 -0.42 -7.21 11.24
C GLU A 80 -1.93 -7.42 11.03
N PRO A 81 -2.38 -7.81 9.81
CA PRO A 81 -3.76 -8.21 9.60
C PRO A 81 -4.15 -9.34 10.55
N LYS A 82 -5.38 -9.27 11.09
CA LYS A 82 -5.85 -10.28 12.05
C LYS A 82 -5.99 -11.63 11.34
N PRO A 83 -5.80 -12.77 12.04
CA PRO A 83 -5.94 -14.11 11.46
C PRO A 83 -7.33 -14.42 10.85
N GLU A 84 -8.33 -13.62 11.21
CA GLU A 84 -9.69 -13.70 10.66
C GLU A 84 -9.79 -13.19 9.22
N MET A 85 -8.75 -12.49 8.72
CA MET A 85 -8.66 -12.04 7.34
C MET A 85 -8.17 -13.18 6.45
N VAL A 86 -8.73 -13.30 5.24
CA VAL A 86 -8.24 -14.22 4.22
C VAL A 86 -6.77 -13.88 3.89
N GLU A 87 -5.92 -14.87 3.69
CA GLU A 87 -4.48 -14.68 3.39
C GLU A 87 -4.25 -13.71 2.23
N SER A 88 -5.14 -13.75 1.22
CA SER A 88 -5.14 -12.84 0.08
C SER A 88 -5.25 -11.37 0.46
N ALA A 89 -6.00 -11.06 1.52
CA ALA A 89 -6.16 -9.71 2.03
C ALA A 89 -4.88 -9.18 2.70
N ILE A 90 -3.98 -10.05 3.16
CA ILE A 90 -2.73 -9.65 3.82
C ILE A 90 -1.76 -9.02 2.82
N LEU A 91 -1.58 -9.67 1.67
CA LEU A 91 -0.71 -9.18 0.59
C LEU A 91 -1.17 -7.80 0.09
N VAL A 92 -2.46 -7.69 -0.23
CA VAL A 92 -3.07 -6.44 -0.70
C VAL A 92 -2.99 -5.35 0.36
N THR A 93 -3.17 -5.67 1.64
CA THR A 93 -3.05 -4.70 2.75
C THR A 93 -1.66 -4.05 2.78
N HIS A 94 -0.59 -4.85 2.74
CA HIS A 94 0.76 -4.30 2.78
C HIS A 94 1.09 -3.52 1.50
N ALA A 95 0.59 -3.96 0.34
CA ALA A 95 0.76 -3.28 -0.92
C ALA A 95 0.04 -1.92 -0.96
N ARG A 96 -1.23 -1.84 -0.55
CA ARG A 96 -1.98 -0.58 -0.48
C ARG A 96 -1.31 0.42 0.46
N LEU A 97 -0.84 -0.04 1.62
CA LEU A 97 -0.12 0.81 2.56
C LEU A 97 1.24 1.26 2.02
N TYR A 98 1.93 0.43 1.24
CA TYR A 98 3.14 0.83 0.52
C TYR A 98 2.84 1.91 -0.52
N VAL A 99 1.81 1.73 -1.35
CA VAL A 99 1.38 2.73 -2.35
C VAL A 99 1.02 4.05 -1.69
N PHE A 100 0.25 4.00 -0.59
CA PHE A 100 -0.08 5.19 0.21
C PHE A 100 1.19 5.88 0.74
N ALA A 101 2.11 5.11 1.33
CA ALA A 101 3.33 5.64 1.89
C ALA A 101 4.24 6.26 0.83
N ASP A 102 4.34 5.66 -0.36
CA ASP A 102 5.10 6.20 -1.48
C ASP A 102 4.47 7.52 -2.00
N CYS A 103 3.15 7.53 -2.20
CA CYS A 103 2.40 8.71 -2.65
C CYS A 103 2.60 9.91 -1.72
N TYR A 104 2.57 9.68 -0.41
CA TYR A 104 2.78 10.71 0.61
C TYR A 104 4.23 10.84 1.08
N GLN A 105 5.17 10.10 0.48
CA GLN A 105 6.60 10.13 0.83
C GLN A 105 6.88 9.90 2.33
N VAL A 106 6.17 8.94 2.93
CA VAL A 106 6.39 8.49 4.30
C VAL A 106 7.37 7.32 4.29
N ASP A 107 8.66 7.62 4.09
CA ASP A 107 9.72 6.64 3.81
C ASP A 107 9.74 5.45 4.77
N LYS A 108 9.67 5.72 6.08
CA LYS A 108 9.66 4.66 7.10
C LYS A 108 8.47 3.72 6.98
N LEU A 109 7.30 4.24 6.61
CA LEU A 109 6.10 3.43 6.44
C LEU A 109 6.20 2.62 5.15
N ALA A 110 6.77 3.19 4.09
CA ALA A 110 7.07 2.47 2.86
C ALA A 110 8.02 1.29 3.13
N ASP A 111 9.11 1.53 3.87
CA ASP A 111 10.09 0.50 4.25
C ASP A 111 9.46 -0.65 5.03
N VAL A 112 8.71 -0.33 6.10
CA VAL A 112 8.05 -1.35 6.93
C VAL A 112 7.01 -2.13 6.10
N SER A 113 6.27 -1.44 5.23
CA SER A 113 5.21 -2.07 4.43
C SER A 113 5.74 -3.00 3.35
N VAL A 114 6.77 -2.58 2.60
CA VAL A 114 7.39 -3.45 1.59
C VAL A 114 8.15 -4.61 2.24
N HIS A 115 8.77 -4.39 3.40
CA HIS A 115 9.44 -5.46 4.14
C HIS A 115 8.45 -6.55 4.56
N ARG A 116 7.31 -6.17 5.14
CA ARG A 116 6.26 -7.11 5.54
C ARG A 116 5.65 -7.82 4.33
N LEU A 117 5.39 -7.10 3.23
CA LEU A 117 4.92 -7.72 1.98
C LEU A 117 5.89 -8.80 1.48
N ARG A 118 7.20 -8.50 1.42
CA ARG A 118 8.23 -9.47 1.01
C ARG A 118 8.24 -10.69 1.93
N LYS A 119 8.22 -10.47 3.24
CA LYS A 119 8.18 -11.56 4.23
C LYS A 119 6.96 -12.45 4.04
N THR A 120 5.78 -11.89 3.82
CA THR A 120 4.55 -12.64 3.55
C THR A 120 4.67 -13.45 2.26
N LEU A 121 5.17 -12.84 1.17
CA LEU A 121 5.39 -13.53 -0.09
C LEU A 121 6.38 -14.70 0.04
N ASP A 122 7.45 -14.54 0.82
CA ASP A 122 8.44 -15.59 1.05
C ASP A 122 7.88 -16.77 1.85
N VAL A 123 7.01 -16.51 2.83
CA VAL A 123 6.32 -17.57 3.59
C VAL A 123 5.38 -18.37 2.67
N LEU A 124 4.64 -17.70 1.79
CA LEU A 124 3.65 -18.33 0.90
C LEU A 124 4.29 -19.22 -0.18
N LYS A 125 5.56 -19.01 -0.54
CA LYS A 125 6.30 -19.90 -1.46
C LYS A 125 6.42 -21.35 -0.96
N GLY A 126 6.32 -21.58 0.36
CA GLY A 126 6.70 -22.85 0.99
C GLY A 126 5.57 -23.80 1.43
N VAL A 127 4.31 -23.36 1.45
CA VAL A 127 3.20 -24.11 2.09
C VAL A 127 2.10 -24.44 1.08
N THR A 128 1.50 -23.40 0.48
CA THR A 128 0.57 -23.44 -0.65
C THR A 128 0.58 -22.05 -1.28
N THR A 129 0.75 -21.94 -2.59
CA THR A 129 0.66 -20.63 -3.25
C THR A 129 -0.78 -20.14 -3.18
N ASP A 130 -1.02 -19.06 -2.44
CA ASP A 130 -2.28 -18.31 -2.50
C ASP A 130 -2.38 -17.60 -3.86
N THR A 131 -2.85 -18.33 -4.87
CA THR A 131 -3.02 -17.81 -6.23
C THR A 131 -4.08 -16.72 -6.29
N GLU A 132 -5.06 -16.74 -5.39
CA GLU A 132 -6.09 -15.68 -5.31
C GLU A 132 -5.44 -14.38 -4.83
N GLY A 133 -4.71 -14.43 -3.71
CA GLY A 133 -4.00 -13.28 -3.17
C GLY A 133 -2.93 -12.71 -4.10
N LEU A 134 -2.17 -13.57 -4.76
CA LEU A 134 -1.22 -13.12 -5.78
C LEU A 134 -1.91 -12.53 -7.00
N THR A 135 -3.04 -13.10 -7.44
CA THR A 135 -3.84 -12.52 -8.55
C THR A 135 -4.31 -11.13 -8.18
N GLU A 136 -4.82 -10.93 -6.96
CA GLU A 136 -5.33 -9.63 -6.52
C GLU A 136 -4.21 -8.61 -6.27
N LEU A 137 -3.05 -9.06 -5.79
CA LEU A 137 -1.86 -8.21 -5.68
C LEU A 137 -1.38 -7.73 -7.05
N VAL A 138 -1.37 -8.62 -8.06
CA VAL A 138 -1.04 -8.27 -9.44
C VAL A 138 -2.09 -7.30 -9.99
N ARG A 139 -3.39 -7.57 -9.77
CA ARG A 139 -4.48 -6.67 -10.17
C ARG A 139 -4.23 -5.25 -9.66
N LEU A 140 -4.01 -5.11 -8.36
CA LEU A 140 -3.71 -3.81 -7.73
C LEU A 140 -2.53 -3.10 -8.41
N CYS A 141 -1.45 -3.84 -8.73
CA CYS A 141 -0.25 -3.21 -9.29
C CYS A 141 -0.42 -2.72 -10.74
N PHE A 142 -1.34 -3.31 -11.52
CA PHE A 142 -1.44 -3.08 -12.97
C PHE A 142 -2.77 -2.48 -13.42
N GLU A 143 -3.81 -2.52 -12.60
CA GLU A 143 -5.08 -1.81 -12.84
C GLU A 143 -5.14 -0.48 -12.06
N GLU A 144 -4.45 -0.36 -10.93
CA GLU A 144 -4.37 0.87 -10.13
C GLU A 144 -3.01 1.57 -10.29
N THR A 145 -2.87 2.77 -9.69
CA THR A 145 -1.59 3.49 -9.67
C THR A 145 -0.68 2.89 -8.60
N ALA A 146 0.38 2.19 -9.03
CA ALA A 146 1.39 1.60 -8.16
C ALA A 146 2.81 2.02 -8.56
N PRO A 147 3.74 2.19 -7.59
CA PRO A 147 5.14 2.51 -7.88
C PRO A 147 5.82 1.39 -8.68
N GLY A 148 6.69 1.76 -9.62
CA GLY A 148 7.41 0.78 -10.46
C GLY A 148 8.24 -0.23 -9.66
N THR A 149 8.76 0.17 -8.50
CA THR A 149 9.45 -0.71 -7.54
C THR A 149 8.55 -1.84 -7.04
N LEU A 150 7.28 -1.54 -6.73
CA LEU A 150 6.28 -2.53 -6.33
C LEU A 150 5.93 -3.44 -7.50
N LYS A 151 5.64 -2.86 -8.68
CA LYS A 151 5.33 -3.63 -9.89
C LYS A 151 6.43 -4.64 -10.22
N ASN A 152 7.69 -4.19 -10.25
CA ASN A 152 8.84 -5.06 -10.54
C ASN A 152 8.97 -6.22 -9.55
N MET A 153 8.80 -5.93 -8.26
CA MET A 153 8.83 -6.96 -7.22
C MET A 153 7.70 -7.97 -7.45
N VAL A 154 6.45 -7.51 -7.56
CA VAL A 154 5.29 -8.40 -7.72
C VAL A 154 5.40 -9.24 -8.99
N THR A 155 5.84 -8.66 -10.12
CA THR A 155 6.08 -9.38 -11.37
C THR A 155 7.11 -10.49 -11.22
N MET A 156 8.21 -10.25 -10.48
CA MET A 156 9.23 -11.27 -10.23
C MET A 156 8.68 -12.46 -9.42
N TYR A 157 7.80 -12.20 -8.45
CA TYR A 157 7.14 -13.28 -7.72
C TYR A 157 6.10 -13.99 -8.59
N ALA A 158 5.31 -13.24 -9.37
CA ALA A 158 4.31 -13.80 -10.27
C ALA A 158 4.95 -14.66 -11.38
N SER A 159 6.11 -14.29 -11.91
CA SER A 159 6.82 -15.09 -12.90
C SER A 159 7.34 -16.41 -12.31
N PHE A 160 7.83 -16.40 -11.08
CA PHE A 160 8.22 -17.62 -10.36
C PHE A 160 7.03 -18.56 -10.13
N GLU A 161 5.85 -17.99 -9.86
CA GLU A 161 4.60 -18.70 -9.60
C GLU A 161 3.75 -18.94 -10.86
N MET A 162 4.27 -18.62 -12.05
CA MET A 162 3.52 -18.51 -13.29
C MET A 162 2.71 -19.77 -13.61
N SER A 163 3.28 -20.97 -13.45
CA SER A 163 2.57 -22.22 -13.75
C SER A 163 1.30 -22.41 -12.91
N ARG A 164 1.30 -21.93 -11.66
CA ARG A 164 0.14 -22.00 -10.76
C ARG A 164 -0.84 -20.86 -11.05
N LEU A 165 -0.33 -19.64 -11.22
CA LEU A 165 -1.14 -18.48 -11.55
C LEU A 165 -1.86 -18.62 -12.90
N TRP A 166 -1.24 -19.26 -13.90
CA TRP A 166 -1.86 -19.46 -15.22
C TRP A 166 -3.08 -20.38 -15.18
N ALA A 167 -3.18 -21.27 -14.19
CA ALA A 167 -4.40 -22.06 -13.98
C ALA A 167 -5.58 -21.19 -13.50
N HIS A 168 -5.30 -20.02 -12.90
CA HIS A 168 -6.30 -19.10 -12.39
C HIS A 168 -6.93 -18.28 -13.54
N PRO A 169 -8.25 -18.38 -13.78
CA PRO A 169 -8.89 -17.71 -14.92
C PRO A 169 -8.85 -16.19 -14.81
N ALA A 170 -8.96 -15.63 -13.60
CA ALA A 170 -8.89 -14.18 -13.42
C ALA A 170 -7.48 -13.63 -13.70
N PHE A 171 -6.43 -14.40 -13.39
CA PHE A 171 -5.05 -14.02 -13.74
C PHE A 171 -4.83 -14.03 -15.25
N ARG A 172 -5.31 -15.06 -15.97
CA ARG A 172 -5.22 -15.09 -17.44
C ARG A 172 -5.90 -13.88 -18.07
N LYS A 173 -7.10 -13.53 -17.60
CA LYS A 173 -7.82 -12.34 -18.05
C LYS A 173 -7.01 -11.06 -17.82
N LEU A 174 -6.37 -10.90 -16.65
CA LEU A 174 -5.50 -9.76 -16.36
C LEU A 174 -4.34 -9.64 -17.35
N VAL A 175 -3.69 -10.75 -17.68
CA VAL A 175 -2.58 -10.77 -18.65
C VAL A 175 -3.08 -10.40 -20.05
N GLU A 176 -4.24 -10.93 -20.46
CA GLU A 176 -4.85 -10.61 -21.75
C GLU A 176 -5.23 -9.13 -21.90
N GLU A 177 -5.67 -8.48 -20.82
CA GLU A 177 -6.16 -7.09 -20.84
C GLU A 177 -5.05 -6.06 -20.60
N SER A 178 -3.99 -6.39 -19.86
CA SER A 178 -2.92 -5.46 -19.51
C SER A 178 -1.64 -5.68 -20.33
N ASN A 179 -1.40 -4.77 -21.28
CA ASN A 179 -0.15 -4.77 -22.06
C ASN A 179 1.09 -4.58 -21.18
N GLU A 180 1.01 -3.73 -20.15
CA GLU A 180 2.12 -3.49 -19.23
C GLU A 180 2.48 -4.77 -18.45
N LEU A 181 1.47 -5.47 -17.91
CA LEU A 181 1.67 -6.74 -17.21
C LEU A 181 2.25 -7.82 -18.14
N SER A 182 1.68 -7.96 -19.35
CA SER A 182 2.15 -8.91 -20.35
C SER A 182 3.65 -8.73 -20.66
N VAL A 183 4.06 -7.50 -20.96
CA VAL A 183 5.47 -7.18 -21.25
C VAL A 183 6.34 -7.46 -20.03
N ALA A 184 5.94 -7.00 -18.84
CA ALA A 184 6.70 -7.19 -17.61
C ALA A 184 6.93 -8.68 -17.27
N LEU A 185 5.91 -9.53 -17.45
CA LEU A 185 6.02 -10.97 -17.23
C LEU A 185 6.96 -11.64 -18.25
N ILE A 186 6.86 -11.27 -19.52
CA ILE A 186 7.76 -11.79 -20.57
C ILE A 186 9.21 -11.41 -20.25
N ASP A 187 9.47 -10.14 -19.92
CA ASP A 187 10.80 -9.65 -19.56
C ASP A 187 11.37 -10.37 -18.32
N ALA A 188 10.52 -10.71 -17.36
CA ALA A 188 10.93 -11.47 -16.17
C ALA A 188 11.19 -12.96 -16.46
N ILE A 189 10.53 -13.54 -17.45
CA ILE A 189 10.55 -14.98 -17.75
C ILE A 189 11.63 -15.35 -18.76
N VAL A 190 11.84 -14.53 -19.80
CA VAL A 190 12.80 -14.79 -20.88
C VAL A 190 14.21 -15.11 -20.34
N PRO A 191 14.76 -14.39 -19.35
CA PRO A 191 16.06 -14.70 -18.78
C PRO A 191 16.14 -16.06 -18.08
N ILE A 192 15.02 -16.57 -17.54
CA ILE A 192 14.97 -17.86 -16.84
C ILE A 192 15.10 -19.03 -17.84
N PHE A 193 14.60 -18.86 -19.06
CA PHE A 193 14.65 -19.91 -20.10
C PHE A 193 15.88 -19.85 -20.99
N LEU A 194 16.56 -18.70 -21.06
CA LEU A 194 17.74 -18.48 -21.89
C LEU A 194 19.07 -18.49 -21.13
N GLY A 195 19.02 -18.56 -19.80
CA GLY A 195 20.19 -18.71 -18.91
C GLY A 195 20.36 -20.14 -18.43
#